data_AF-A0A3D8GV31-F1
#
_entry.id   AF-A0A3D8GV31-F1
#
_cell.length_a   1.000
_cell.length_b   1.000
_cell.length_c   1.000
_cell.angle_alpha   90.00
_cell.angle_beta   90.00
_cell.angle_gamma   90.00
#
_symmetry.space_group_name_H-M   'P 1'
#
loop_
_entity.id
_entity.type
_entity.pdbx_description
1 polymer ?
#
loop_
_entity_poly.entity_id
_entity_poly.type
_entity_poly.pdbx_seq_one_letter_code
_entity_poly.pdbx_strand_id
1 'polypeptide(L)'
;MKKILLSLLLFLSMVFYEAPALAAGGDLIIINKSTNLLAYYKNSTLVKIFSVGTGREASFTPEGKFKIVNKIVNRPYYKEKIPGGSPKNPLGNRWLGLNAKGTWGTTYAIHGNNNPSSIGKYVSGGCIRMHNEEVQWLYGKVAVNTPVIITTSKLPFHSIASVNGYKVTGQAIPATVPPSVLLKMGSKGEHVKTLQIALTQRGYKTNGIDGIFGSGTDAALKKFQKDSKLKMTGIADSETWKALEKI
;
A
#
# COMPACT_ATOMS: atom_id res chain seq x y z
N MET A 1 14.10 -56.88 -55.64
CA MET A 1 14.71 -56.42 -54.37
C MET A 1 14.36 -54.94 -54.20
N LYS A 2 13.50 -54.61 -53.24
CA LYS A 2 12.90 -53.27 -53.05
C LYS A 2 13.93 -52.29 -52.47
N LYS A 3 14.07 -51.11 -53.10
CA LYS A 3 14.85 -49.98 -52.60
C LYS A 3 14.13 -49.35 -51.40
N ILE A 4 14.79 -49.27 -50.25
CA ILE A 4 14.29 -48.59 -49.05
C ILE A 4 14.72 -47.12 -49.15
N LEU A 5 13.75 -46.22 -49.27
CA LEU A 5 13.99 -44.77 -49.22
C LEU A 5 13.78 -44.31 -47.77
N LEU A 6 14.89 -44.02 -47.08
CA LEU A 6 14.90 -43.51 -45.71
C LEU A 6 14.52 -42.02 -45.75
N SER A 7 13.30 -41.67 -45.36
CA SER A 7 12.87 -40.28 -45.22
C SER A 7 12.99 -39.88 -43.75
N LEU A 8 14.06 -39.15 -43.42
CA LEU A 8 14.32 -38.62 -42.08
C LEU A 8 13.52 -37.31 -41.91
N LEU A 9 12.34 -37.37 -41.29
CA LEU A 9 11.62 -36.17 -40.87
C LEU A 9 12.29 -35.62 -39.59
N LEU A 10 13.11 -34.57 -39.74
CA LEU A 10 13.54 -33.74 -38.61
C LEU A 10 12.32 -32.97 -38.07
N PHE A 11 11.75 -33.41 -36.96
CA PHE A 11 10.85 -32.59 -36.16
C PHE A 11 11.69 -31.51 -35.44
N LEU A 12 11.83 -30.35 -36.07
CA LEU A 12 12.39 -29.17 -35.42
C LEU A 12 11.34 -28.63 -34.45
N SER A 13 11.35 -29.12 -33.20
CA SER A 13 10.54 -28.55 -32.13
C SER A 13 11.08 -27.16 -31.78
N MET A 14 10.53 -26.13 -32.41
CA MET A 14 10.67 -24.76 -31.91
C MET A 14 9.98 -24.67 -30.55
N VAL A 15 10.77 -24.84 -29.49
CA VAL A 15 10.34 -24.48 -28.14
C VAL A 15 10.27 -22.96 -28.09
N PHE A 16 9.08 -22.41 -28.31
CA PHE A 16 8.81 -21.01 -28.01
C PHE A 16 8.89 -20.83 -26.49
N TYR A 17 10.06 -20.42 -26.00
CA TYR A 17 10.14 -19.80 -24.68
C TYR A 17 9.44 -18.45 -24.78
N GLU A 18 8.13 -18.42 -24.54
CA GLU A 18 7.45 -17.15 -24.27
C GLU A 18 8.04 -16.59 -22.98
N ALA A 19 8.90 -15.57 -23.12
CA ALA A 19 9.22 -14.70 -22.00
C ALA A 19 7.88 -14.19 -21.45
N PRO A 20 7.66 -14.22 -20.12
CA PRO A 20 6.40 -13.79 -19.55
C PRO A 20 6.11 -12.39 -20.04
N ALA A 21 4.99 -12.23 -20.77
CA ALA A 21 4.55 -10.95 -21.27
C ALA A 21 4.58 -9.98 -20.09
N LEU A 22 5.42 -8.93 -20.19
CA LEU A 22 5.48 -7.88 -19.20
C LEU A 22 4.04 -7.40 -18.97
N ALA A 23 3.51 -7.59 -17.76
CA ALA A 23 2.12 -7.28 -17.48
C ALA A 23 1.83 -5.85 -17.90
N ALA A 24 1.11 -5.70 -19.01
CA ALA A 24 0.73 -4.41 -19.53
C ALA A 24 -0.18 -3.75 -18.50
N GLY A 25 0.23 -2.61 -17.95
CA GLY A 25 -0.71 -1.58 -17.51
C GLY A 25 -1.72 -1.95 -16.43
N GLY A 26 -1.44 -2.89 -15.52
CA GLY A 26 -2.44 -3.40 -14.57
C GLY A 26 -2.53 -2.65 -13.24
N ASP A 27 -3.63 -2.84 -12.52
CA ASP A 27 -3.74 -2.46 -11.11
C ASP A 27 -2.74 -3.25 -10.27
N LEU A 28 -2.18 -2.63 -9.23
CA LEU A 28 -1.19 -3.25 -8.35
C LEU A 28 -1.30 -2.70 -6.94
N ILE A 29 -1.16 -3.58 -5.94
CA ILE A 29 -0.96 -3.18 -4.55
C ILE A 29 0.47 -3.55 -4.14
N ILE A 30 1.14 -2.64 -3.44
CA ILE A 30 2.43 -2.90 -2.83
C ILE A 30 2.34 -2.55 -1.35
N ILE A 31 2.71 -3.48 -0.48
CA ILE A 31 2.81 -3.27 0.97
C ILE A 31 4.27 -3.34 1.35
N ASN A 32 4.79 -2.26 1.93
CA ASN A 32 6.13 -2.23 2.49
C ASN A 32 6.06 -2.29 4.02
N LYS A 33 6.50 -3.41 4.57
CA LYS A 33 6.49 -3.66 6.01
C LYS A 33 7.45 -2.73 6.75
N SER A 34 8.58 -2.33 6.16
CA SER A 34 9.57 -1.46 6.82
C SER A 34 9.00 -0.08 7.17
N THR A 35 8.06 0.41 6.34
CA THR A 35 7.44 1.72 6.50
C THR A 35 5.98 1.63 6.95
N ASN A 36 5.41 0.42 7.04
CA ASN A 36 4.00 0.19 7.31
C ASN A 36 3.09 0.98 6.35
N LEU A 37 3.45 1.02 5.07
CA LEU A 37 2.69 1.68 4.02
C LEU A 37 2.18 0.69 2.97
N LEU A 38 1.02 1.00 2.39
CA LEU A 38 0.41 0.31 1.26
C LEU A 38 0.21 1.30 0.12
N ALA A 39 0.84 1.08 -1.04
CA ALA A 39 0.58 1.81 -2.27
C ALA A 39 -0.43 1.07 -3.15
N TYR A 40 -1.41 1.79 -3.70
CA TYR A 40 -2.31 1.31 -4.73
C TYR A 40 -2.05 2.03 -6.04
N TYR A 41 -1.76 1.24 -7.07
CA TYR A 41 -1.62 1.66 -8.45
C TYR A 41 -2.87 1.24 -9.23
N LYS A 42 -3.38 2.14 -10.06
CA LYS A 42 -4.43 1.86 -11.03
C LYS A 42 -3.91 2.13 -12.42
N ASN A 43 -4.03 1.16 -13.32
CA ASN A 43 -3.50 1.25 -14.68
C ASN A 43 -2.05 1.78 -14.69
N SER A 44 -1.15 1.12 -13.95
CA SER A 44 0.25 1.55 -13.76
C SER A 44 0.47 2.89 -13.07
N THR A 45 -0.56 3.66 -12.74
CA THR A 45 -0.42 4.97 -12.11
C THR A 45 -0.60 4.90 -10.60
N LEU A 46 0.33 5.46 -9.84
CA LEU A 46 0.20 5.55 -8.38
C LEU A 46 -1.01 6.43 -8.03
N VAL A 47 -2.03 5.84 -7.42
CA VAL A 47 -3.27 6.57 -7.08
C VAL A 47 -3.25 7.06 -5.63
N LYS A 48 -2.85 6.20 -4.70
CA LYS A 48 -2.90 6.50 -3.27
C LYS A 48 -1.96 5.62 -2.47
N ILE A 49 -1.35 6.17 -1.42
CA ILE A 49 -0.64 5.42 -0.40
C ILE A 49 -1.42 5.55 0.92
N PHE A 50 -1.45 4.46 1.67
CA PHE A 50 -2.14 4.33 2.95
C PHE A 50 -1.17 3.88 4.02
N SER A 51 -1.43 4.30 5.25
CA SER A 51 -0.78 3.72 6.42
C SER A 51 -1.48 2.44 6.81
N VAL A 52 -0.72 1.42 7.17
CA VAL A 52 -1.25 0.10 7.51
C VAL A 52 -0.63 -0.44 8.80
N GLY A 53 -1.33 -1.34 9.48
CA GLY A 53 -0.74 -2.14 10.55
C GLY A 53 -0.33 -3.51 10.00
N THR A 54 0.90 -3.95 10.26
CA THR A 54 1.39 -5.26 9.84
C THR A 54 1.66 -6.18 11.03
N GLY A 55 2.14 -7.39 10.77
CA GLY A 55 2.43 -8.40 11.78
C GLY A 55 3.40 -7.91 12.84
N ARG A 56 3.14 -8.26 14.10
CA ARG A 56 4.00 -7.89 15.23
C ARG A 56 5.41 -8.50 15.17
N GLU A 57 5.56 -9.58 14.40
CA GLU A 57 6.83 -10.21 14.10
C GLU A 57 7.07 -10.20 12.59
N ALA A 58 8.33 -10.13 12.18
CA ALA A 58 8.72 -10.04 10.78
C ALA A 58 8.15 -11.20 9.93
N SER A 59 8.00 -12.40 10.49
CA SER A 59 7.52 -13.60 9.78
C SER A 59 5.99 -13.68 9.67
N PHE A 60 5.24 -12.85 10.40
CA PHE A 60 3.78 -13.00 10.51
C PHE A 60 3.05 -12.47 9.30
N THR A 61 3.43 -11.29 8.81
CA THR A 61 2.96 -10.80 7.51
C THR A 61 3.88 -11.37 6.43
N PRO A 62 3.41 -12.35 5.62
CA PRO A 62 4.25 -13.05 4.67
C PRO A 62 4.72 -12.12 3.55
N GLU A 63 5.99 -12.19 3.20
CA GLU A 63 6.54 -11.51 2.03
C GLU A 63 6.38 -12.37 0.78
N GLY A 64 6.29 -11.71 -0.38
CA GLY A 64 6.14 -12.37 -1.67
C GLY A 64 5.14 -11.68 -2.59
N LYS A 65 4.83 -12.37 -3.69
CA LYS A 65 3.82 -11.98 -4.67
C LYS A 65 2.55 -12.79 -4.44
N PHE A 66 1.44 -12.09 -4.31
CA PHE A 66 0.11 -12.62 -4.04
C PHE A 66 -0.90 -11.96 -4.97
N LYS A 67 -2.17 -12.34 -4.81
CA LYS A 67 -3.31 -11.68 -5.45
C LYS A 67 -4.50 -11.63 -4.50
N ILE A 68 -5.39 -10.68 -4.76
CA ILE A 68 -6.73 -10.67 -4.15
C ILE A 68 -7.51 -11.86 -4.70
N VAL A 69 -8.00 -12.74 -3.84
CA VAL A 69 -8.77 -13.94 -4.27
C VAL A 69 -10.22 -13.90 -3.83
N ASN A 70 -10.56 -13.12 -2.80
CA ASN A 70 -11.93 -12.90 -2.39
C ASN A 70 -12.11 -11.51 -1.79
N LYS A 71 -13.37 -11.08 -1.70
CA LYS A 71 -13.77 -9.79 -1.16
C LYS A 71 -15.02 -9.96 -0.32
N ILE A 72 -14.99 -9.59 0.96
CA ILE A 72 -16.12 -9.77 1.88
C ILE A 72 -16.46 -8.44 2.56
N VAL A 73 -17.74 -8.09 2.57
CA VAL A 73 -18.26 -6.97 3.38
C VAL A 73 -18.58 -7.52 4.77
N ASN A 74 -18.13 -6.83 5.83
CA ASN A 74 -18.46 -7.17 7.22
C ASN A 74 -18.21 -8.65 7.56
N ARG A 75 -16.98 -9.14 7.33
CA ARG A 75 -16.64 -10.54 7.61
C ARG A 75 -16.79 -10.85 9.12
N PRO A 76 -17.53 -11.90 9.53
CA PRO A 76 -17.55 -12.33 10.92
C PRO A 76 -16.15 -12.71 11.43
N TYR A 77 -15.90 -12.46 12.71
CA TYR A 77 -14.67 -12.88 13.37
C TYR A 77 -14.93 -14.13 14.21
N TYR A 78 -14.74 -15.28 13.56
CA TYR A 78 -15.12 -16.59 14.10
C TYR A 78 -14.40 -16.97 15.39
N LYS A 79 -13.13 -16.59 15.55
CA LYS A 79 -12.32 -16.95 16.73
C LYS A 79 -12.97 -16.51 18.04
N GLU A 80 -13.54 -15.31 18.06
CA GLU A 80 -14.22 -14.74 19.23
C GLU A 80 -15.74 -14.63 19.01
N LYS A 81 -16.28 -15.34 18.00
CA LYS A 81 -17.70 -15.37 17.65
C LYS A 81 -18.34 -13.98 17.52
N ILE A 82 -17.59 -13.00 17.00
CA ILE A 82 -18.09 -11.62 16.83
C ILE A 82 -18.79 -11.50 15.47
N PRO A 83 -20.06 -11.05 15.42
CA PRO A 83 -20.78 -10.85 14.18
C PRO A 83 -20.09 -9.87 13.22
N GLY A 84 -20.35 -10.04 11.92
CA GLY A 84 -20.01 -9.06 10.90
C GLY A 84 -20.66 -7.70 11.16
N GLY A 85 -19.94 -6.61 10.92
CA GLY A 85 -20.47 -5.24 11.06
C GLY A 85 -20.54 -4.74 12.51
N SER A 86 -20.25 -5.58 13.50
CA SER A 86 -20.09 -5.13 14.88
C SER A 86 -18.91 -4.16 15.01
N PRO A 87 -19.05 -3.03 15.73
CA PRO A 87 -17.94 -2.11 15.99
C PRO A 87 -16.81 -2.76 16.81
N LYS A 88 -17.09 -3.87 17.49
CA LYS A 88 -16.08 -4.66 18.22
C LYS A 88 -15.31 -5.63 17.32
N ASN A 89 -15.71 -5.83 16.06
CA ASN A 89 -15.06 -6.80 15.19
C ASN A 89 -13.67 -6.29 14.73
N PRO A 90 -12.57 -6.99 15.07
CA PRO A 90 -11.22 -6.53 14.75
C PRO A 90 -10.88 -6.57 13.26
N LEU A 91 -11.73 -7.21 12.45
CA LEU A 91 -11.59 -7.27 11.00
C LEU A 91 -12.17 -6.02 10.29
N GLY A 92 -12.96 -5.21 11.01
CA GLY A 92 -13.58 -4.00 10.46
C GLY A 92 -14.64 -4.30 9.38
N ASN A 93 -14.86 -3.32 8.50
CA ASN A 93 -16.00 -3.30 7.57
C ASN A 93 -15.73 -3.96 6.21
N ARG A 94 -14.47 -4.19 5.82
CA ARG A 94 -14.08 -4.79 4.54
C ARG A 94 -12.93 -5.78 4.71
N TRP A 95 -12.95 -6.79 3.86
CA TRP A 95 -11.94 -7.84 3.77
C TRP A 95 -11.55 -8.05 2.31
N LEU A 96 -10.25 -7.97 2.02
CA LEU A 96 -9.63 -8.27 0.74
C LEU A 96 -8.67 -9.45 0.95
N GLY A 97 -9.15 -10.68 0.72
CA GLY A 97 -8.42 -11.90 1.03
C GLY A 97 -7.26 -12.15 0.07
N LEU A 98 -6.12 -12.57 0.62
CA LEU A 98 -4.88 -12.85 -0.09
C LEU A 98 -4.65 -14.37 -0.22
N ASN A 99 -4.07 -14.80 -1.34
CA ASN A 99 -3.64 -16.19 -1.51
C ASN A 99 -2.29 -16.50 -0.84
N ALA A 100 -2.02 -15.93 0.32
CA ALA A 100 -0.75 -16.11 1.01
C ALA A 100 -0.70 -17.46 1.72
N LYS A 101 0.49 -18.08 1.75
CA LYS A 101 0.78 -19.40 2.37
C LYS A 101 -0.21 -20.49 1.95
N GLY A 102 -0.60 -20.53 0.68
CA GLY A 102 -1.53 -21.55 0.14
C GLY A 102 -2.99 -21.39 0.57
N THR A 103 -3.34 -20.31 1.27
CA THR A 103 -4.73 -20.03 1.67
C THR A 103 -5.50 -19.41 0.50
N TRP A 104 -6.84 -19.50 0.52
CA TRP A 104 -7.70 -18.86 -0.49
C TRP A 104 -8.37 -17.60 0.06
N GLY A 105 -7.58 -16.73 0.70
CA GLY A 105 -8.07 -15.48 1.28
C GLY A 105 -8.88 -15.66 2.56
N THR A 106 -8.74 -16.81 3.23
CA THR A 106 -9.43 -17.14 4.49
C THR A 106 -8.65 -16.73 5.73
N THR A 107 -7.32 -16.63 5.62
CA THR A 107 -6.40 -16.39 6.75
C THR A 107 -5.69 -15.05 6.67
N TYR A 108 -5.21 -14.67 5.49
CA TYR A 108 -4.47 -13.43 5.27
C TYR A 108 -5.31 -12.46 4.43
N ALA A 109 -5.35 -11.19 4.84
CA ALA A 109 -6.11 -10.17 4.13
C ALA A 109 -5.58 -8.76 4.40
N ILE A 110 -5.93 -7.85 3.49
CA ILE A 110 -6.01 -6.42 3.76
C ILE A 110 -7.44 -6.16 4.26
N HIS A 111 -7.59 -5.61 5.46
CA HIS A 111 -8.91 -5.46 6.08
C HIS A 111 -9.00 -4.18 6.94
N GLY A 112 -10.21 -3.85 7.39
CA GLY A 112 -10.46 -2.73 8.28
C GLY A 112 -9.93 -2.94 9.69
N ASN A 113 -10.41 -2.19 10.68
CA ASN A 113 -10.04 -2.42 12.07
C ASN A 113 -11.09 -1.84 13.05
N ASN A 114 -11.05 -2.27 14.30
CA ASN A 114 -11.80 -1.67 15.42
C ASN A 114 -10.91 -0.84 16.36
N ASN A 115 -9.62 -0.70 16.04
CA ASN A 115 -8.65 0.04 16.84
C ASN A 115 -7.78 0.91 15.90
N PRO A 116 -8.24 2.12 15.55
CA PRO A 116 -7.55 3.01 14.62
C PRO A 116 -6.13 3.36 15.04
N SER A 117 -5.86 3.39 16.36
CA SER A 117 -4.52 3.69 16.91
C SER A 117 -3.47 2.59 16.63
N SER A 118 -3.91 1.45 16.10
CA SER A 118 -3.06 0.31 15.75
C SER A 118 -2.43 0.44 14.35
N ILE A 119 -2.92 1.38 13.53
CA ILE A 119 -2.40 1.65 12.19
C ILE A 119 -1.02 2.34 12.27
N GLY A 120 -0.10 1.97 11.37
CA GLY A 120 1.29 2.39 11.38
C GLY A 120 2.20 1.57 12.31
N LYS A 121 1.67 0.54 12.98
CA LYS A 121 2.40 -0.27 13.97
C LYS A 121 2.48 -1.74 13.57
N TYR A 122 3.41 -2.46 14.19
CA TYR A 122 3.58 -3.92 14.08
C TYR A 122 2.76 -4.62 15.17
N VAL A 123 1.52 -4.98 14.89
CA VAL A 123 0.51 -5.34 15.91
C VAL A 123 -0.38 -6.52 15.54
N SER A 124 -0.38 -6.95 14.28
CA SER A 124 -1.32 -7.98 13.80
C SER A 124 -0.75 -9.39 13.99
N GLY A 125 -1.60 -10.40 13.83
CA GLY A 125 -1.17 -11.80 13.71
C GLY A 125 -0.69 -12.18 12.30
N GLY A 126 -0.58 -11.20 11.39
CA GLY A 126 -0.10 -11.41 10.02
C GLY A 126 -0.93 -10.73 8.93
N CYS A 127 -2.16 -10.31 9.24
CA CYS A 127 -2.98 -9.51 8.33
C CYS A 127 -2.51 -8.05 8.21
N ILE A 128 -3.00 -7.34 7.19
CA ILE A 128 -2.74 -5.93 6.95
C ILE A 128 -3.98 -5.14 7.39
N ARG A 129 -3.85 -4.37 8.47
CA ARG A 129 -4.93 -3.54 9.04
C ARG A 129 -4.93 -2.17 8.37
N MET A 130 -6.10 -1.64 8.05
CA MET A 130 -6.34 -0.30 7.49
C MET A 130 -7.45 0.41 8.25
N HIS A 131 -7.52 1.74 8.19
CA HIS A 131 -8.70 2.48 8.65
C HIS A 131 -9.96 2.06 7.86
N ASN A 132 -11.13 2.04 8.51
CA ASN A 132 -12.36 1.52 7.92
C ASN A 132 -12.83 2.32 6.70
N GLU A 133 -12.62 3.63 6.71
CA GLU A 133 -12.97 4.54 5.62
C GLU A 133 -12.06 4.30 4.41
N GLU A 134 -10.76 4.09 4.66
CA GLU A 134 -9.75 3.88 3.63
C GLU A 134 -9.87 2.50 2.98
N VAL A 135 -10.09 1.44 3.76
CA VAL A 135 -10.30 0.10 3.20
C VAL A 135 -11.63 0.01 2.45
N GLN A 136 -12.67 0.75 2.87
CA GLN A 136 -13.91 0.85 2.12
C GLN A 136 -13.70 1.48 0.75
N TRP A 137 -12.90 2.55 0.69
CA TRP A 137 -12.49 3.14 -0.57
C TRP A 137 -11.70 2.14 -1.43
N LEU A 138 -10.66 1.51 -0.87
CA LEU A 138 -9.80 0.56 -1.59
C LEU A 138 -10.60 -0.63 -2.12
N TYR A 139 -11.52 -1.14 -1.31
CA TYR A 139 -12.44 -2.22 -1.69
C TYR A 139 -13.27 -1.86 -2.92
N GLY A 140 -13.70 -0.60 -3.06
CA GLY A 140 -14.43 -0.13 -4.24
C GLY A 140 -13.57 0.01 -5.51
N LYS A 141 -12.25 0.00 -5.40
CA LYS A 141 -11.32 0.17 -6.53
C LYS A 141 -10.68 -1.13 -7.00
N VAL A 142 -10.40 -2.04 -6.07
CA VAL A 142 -9.61 -3.25 -6.33
C VAL A 142 -10.48 -4.40 -6.83
N ALA A 143 -10.09 -5.02 -7.94
CA ALA A 143 -10.73 -6.22 -8.48
C ALA A 143 -10.17 -7.52 -7.87
N VAL A 144 -10.93 -8.61 -7.93
CA VAL A 144 -10.37 -9.95 -7.70
C VAL A 144 -9.30 -10.22 -8.77
N ASN A 145 -8.27 -10.98 -8.42
CA ASN A 145 -7.02 -11.19 -9.14
C ASN A 145 -6.06 -9.99 -9.20
N THR A 146 -6.38 -8.84 -8.59
CA THR A 146 -5.40 -7.73 -8.49
C THR A 146 -4.12 -8.23 -7.80
N PRO A 147 -2.95 -8.09 -8.44
CA PRO A 147 -1.67 -8.45 -7.85
C PRO A 147 -1.35 -7.65 -6.58
N VAL A 148 -0.72 -8.33 -5.62
CA VAL A 148 -0.26 -7.75 -4.36
C VAL A 148 1.18 -8.15 -4.11
N ILE A 149 2.05 -7.19 -3.89
CA ILE A 149 3.43 -7.42 -3.44
C ILE A 149 3.51 -7.07 -1.97
N ILE A 150 4.10 -7.95 -1.16
CA ILE A 150 4.43 -7.66 0.23
C ILE A 150 5.94 -7.81 0.39
N THR A 151 6.60 -6.79 0.91
CA THR A 151 8.07 -6.76 1.01
C THR A 151 8.53 -5.98 2.23
N THR A 152 9.80 -6.16 2.60
CA THR A 152 10.54 -5.23 3.44
C THR A 152 11.63 -4.59 2.58
N SER A 153 11.52 -3.29 2.29
CA SER A 153 12.47 -2.61 1.41
C SER A 153 12.75 -1.16 1.83
N LYS A 154 13.92 -0.65 1.48
CA LYS A 154 14.26 0.78 1.55
C LYS A 154 13.91 1.53 0.26
N LEU A 155 13.54 0.79 -0.79
CA LEU A 155 13.24 1.37 -2.10
C LEU A 155 11.90 2.14 -2.07
N PRO A 156 11.77 3.20 -2.86
CA PRO A 156 10.49 3.85 -3.10
C PRO A 156 9.54 2.91 -3.89
N PHE A 157 8.23 3.13 -3.77
CA PHE A 157 7.23 2.19 -4.32
C PHE A 157 7.34 1.96 -5.82
N HIS A 158 7.67 2.99 -6.60
CA HIS A 158 7.88 2.85 -8.04
C HIS A 158 9.06 1.93 -8.37
N SER A 159 10.17 2.02 -7.62
CA SER A 159 11.30 1.09 -7.78
C SER A 159 10.92 -0.32 -7.35
N ILE A 160 10.15 -0.49 -6.27
CA ILE A 160 9.63 -1.80 -5.86
C ILE A 160 8.77 -2.41 -6.98
N ALA A 161 7.90 -1.63 -7.61
CA ALA A 161 7.11 -2.07 -8.75
C ALA A 161 8.00 -2.54 -9.91
N SER A 162 8.97 -1.70 -10.30
CA SER A 162 9.89 -1.97 -11.41
C SER A 162 10.73 -3.24 -11.20
N VAL A 163 11.35 -3.41 -10.02
CA VAL A 163 12.14 -4.64 -9.73
C VAL A 163 11.28 -5.90 -9.68
N ASN A 164 9.96 -5.75 -9.50
CA ASN A 164 9.01 -6.86 -9.54
C ASN A 164 8.39 -7.11 -10.92
N GLY A 165 8.83 -6.38 -11.95
CA GLY A 165 8.41 -6.54 -13.35
C GLY A 165 7.20 -5.71 -13.76
N TYR A 166 6.77 -4.74 -12.93
CA TYR A 166 5.64 -3.87 -13.23
C TYR A 166 6.14 -2.54 -13.78
N LYS A 167 5.68 -2.19 -14.99
CA LYS A 167 5.82 -0.83 -15.51
C LYS A 167 4.84 0.06 -14.77
N VAL A 168 5.33 1.10 -14.09
CA VAL A 168 4.49 2.10 -13.42
C VAL A 168 4.82 3.50 -13.93
N THR A 169 3.79 4.32 -14.07
CA THR A 169 3.84 5.72 -14.52
C THR A 169 3.50 6.62 -13.34
N GLY A 170 4.34 7.59 -13.04
CA GLY A 170 4.16 8.47 -11.89
C GLY A 170 5.47 8.71 -11.18
N GLN A 171 5.65 9.94 -10.67
CA GLN A 171 6.89 10.35 -10.03
C GLN A 171 7.27 9.44 -8.86
N ALA A 172 8.57 9.44 -8.58
CA ALA A 172 9.21 8.72 -7.51
C ALA A 172 8.71 9.19 -6.13
N ILE A 173 7.52 8.76 -5.69
CA ILE A 173 7.09 9.04 -4.32
C ILE A 173 7.96 8.17 -3.39
N PRO A 174 8.77 8.78 -2.51
CA PRO A 174 9.52 8.03 -1.51
C PRO A 174 8.55 7.17 -0.70
N ALA A 175 8.93 5.93 -0.37
CA ALA A 175 8.12 5.01 0.45
C ALA A 175 7.89 5.48 1.90
N THR A 176 8.12 6.76 2.18
CA THR A 176 8.06 7.42 3.49
C THR A 176 6.91 8.42 3.60
N VAL A 177 6.14 8.68 2.54
CA VAL A 177 5.02 9.66 2.56
C VAL A 177 3.68 8.96 2.35
N PRO A 178 2.76 8.96 3.35
CA PRO A 178 1.35 8.59 3.16
C PRO A 178 0.50 9.84 2.86
N PRO A 179 -0.02 10.00 1.63
CA PRO A 179 -0.89 11.11 1.22
C PRO A 179 -2.33 11.04 1.79
N SER A 180 -2.63 10.13 2.73
CA SER A 180 -4.00 9.88 3.19
C SER A 180 -4.25 10.16 4.67
N VAL A 181 -3.21 10.42 5.47
CA VAL A 181 -3.40 10.78 6.88
C VAL A 181 -3.55 12.30 6.97
N LEU A 182 -4.76 12.75 7.34
CA LEU A 182 -4.99 14.12 7.77
C LEU A 182 -4.17 14.36 9.04
N LEU A 183 -3.07 15.10 8.90
CA LEU A 183 -2.29 15.53 10.06
C LEU A 183 -2.72 16.92 10.46
N LYS A 184 -2.95 17.11 11.75
CA LYS A 184 -3.34 18.40 12.34
C LYS A 184 -2.64 18.56 13.68
N MET A 185 -2.80 19.72 14.29
CA MET A 185 -2.34 19.96 15.67
C MET A 185 -2.70 18.79 16.59
N GLY A 186 -1.71 18.27 17.32
CA GLY A 186 -1.84 17.13 18.22
C GLY A 186 -1.64 15.76 17.57
N SER A 187 -1.59 15.65 16.24
CA SER A 187 -1.15 14.42 15.55
C SER A 187 0.26 14.05 15.99
N LYS A 188 0.56 12.75 16.06
CA LYS A 188 1.88 12.23 16.44
C LYS A 188 2.28 11.03 15.59
N GLY A 189 3.58 10.75 15.52
CA GLY A 189 4.15 9.56 14.90
C GLY A 189 4.88 9.85 13.59
N GLU A 190 5.25 8.78 12.88
CA GLU A 190 6.16 8.86 11.73
C GLU A 190 5.63 9.74 10.59
N HIS A 191 4.31 9.82 10.37
CA HIS A 191 3.77 10.71 9.33
C HIS A 191 3.99 12.19 9.65
N VAL A 192 3.98 12.55 10.93
CA VAL A 192 4.32 13.92 11.35
C VAL A 192 5.79 14.19 11.10
N LYS A 193 6.68 13.23 11.35
CA LYS A 193 8.10 13.37 10.99
C LYS A 193 8.27 13.58 9.49
N THR A 194 7.55 12.81 8.68
CA THR A 194 7.56 12.99 7.23
C THR A 194 7.10 14.40 6.83
N LEU A 195 6.01 14.90 7.42
CA LEU A 195 5.53 16.24 7.16
C LEU A 195 6.58 17.29 7.56
N GLN A 196 7.18 17.13 8.74
CA GLN A 196 8.21 18.02 9.27
C GLN A 196 9.45 18.04 8.37
N ILE A 197 9.90 16.88 7.87
CA ILE A 197 10.99 16.77 6.90
C ILE A 197 10.63 17.49 5.60
N ALA A 198 9.47 17.20 5.02
CA ALA A 198 9.04 17.75 3.73
C ALA A 198 8.89 19.27 3.77
N LEU A 199 8.38 19.81 4.88
CA LEU A 199 8.30 21.25 5.12
C LEU A 199 9.69 21.87 5.30
N THR A 200 10.56 21.26 6.13
CA THR A 200 11.91 21.77 6.39
C THR A 200 12.77 21.80 5.14
N GLN A 201 12.71 20.76 4.30
CA GLN A 201 13.43 20.69 3.02
C GLN A 201 13.00 21.80 2.04
N ARG A 202 11.77 22.30 2.18
CA ARG A 202 11.24 23.44 1.41
C ARG A 202 11.48 24.78 2.08
N GLY A 203 12.26 24.82 3.15
CA GLY A 203 12.62 26.05 3.87
C GLY A 203 11.61 26.48 4.93
N TYR A 204 10.59 25.69 5.23
CA TYR A 204 9.62 25.99 6.28
C TYR A 204 10.06 25.39 7.61
N LYS A 205 10.45 26.25 8.57
CA LYS A 205 10.97 25.83 9.87
C LYS A 205 9.88 25.21 10.75
N THR A 206 10.00 23.91 11.07
CA THR A 206 9.06 23.17 11.92
C THR A 206 9.45 23.12 13.40
N ASN A 207 10.56 23.76 13.77
CA ASN A 207 11.19 23.73 15.11
C ASN A 207 11.62 22.31 15.57
N GLY A 208 11.96 21.45 14.61
CA GLY A 208 12.43 20.08 14.87
C GLY A 208 11.67 19.03 14.05
N ILE A 209 12.17 17.80 14.10
CA ILE A 209 11.58 16.61 13.49
C ILE A 209 11.38 15.56 14.59
N ASP A 210 10.49 15.86 15.52
CA ASP A 210 10.20 15.05 16.71
C ASP A 210 9.01 14.10 16.52
N GLY A 211 8.28 14.24 15.41
CA GLY A 211 7.06 13.50 15.14
C GLY A 211 5.87 13.94 15.97
N ILE A 212 5.91 15.15 16.55
CA ILE A 212 4.79 15.77 17.26
C ILE A 212 4.32 16.98 16.47
N PHE A 213 3.04 16.98 16.09
CA PHE A 213 2.46 18.10 15.36
C PHE A 213 2.08 19.18 16.38
N GLY A 214 3.09 19.94 16.80
CA GLY A 214 2.95 21.08 17.68
C GLY A 214 2.85 22.41 16.93
N SER A 215 2.95 23.51 17.67
CA SER A 215 2.85 24.89 17.15
C SER A 215 3.85 25.19 16.03
N GLY A 216 5.08 24.68 16.13
CA GLY A 216 6.10 24.86 15.08
C GLY A 216 5.70 24.21 13.75
N THR A 217 5.15 22.99 13.80
CA THR A 217 4.69 22.28 12.59
C THR A 217 3.44 22.92 11.99
N ASP A 218 2.49 23.37 12.84
CA ASP A 218 1.29 24.09 12.40
C ASP A 218 1.65 25.40 11.68
N ALA A 219 2.54 26.20 12.25
CA ALA A 219 2.98 27.45 11.65
C ALA A 219 3.70 27.23 10.30
N ALA A 220 4.60 26.24 10.23
CA ALA A 220 5.29 25.85 9.01
C ALA A 220 4.31 25.41 7.92
N LEU A 221 3.34 24.56 8.28
CA LEU A 221 2.34 24.04 7.36
C LEU A 221 1.45 25.14 6.80
N LYS A 222 0.91 25.99 7.68
CA LYS A 222 0.04 27.11 7.26
C LYS A 222 0.77 28.07 6.32
N LYS A 223 2.05 28.34 6.62
CA LYS A 223 2.88 29.16 5.72
C LYS A 223 3.07 28.49 4.37
N PHE A 224 3.40 27.20 4.34
CA PHE A 224 3.51 26.44 3.10
C PHE A 224 2.21 26.44 2.28
N GLN A 225 1.06 26.22 2.93
CA GLN A 225 -0.25 26.24 2.29
C GLN A 225 -0.52 27.60 1.65
N LYS A 226 -0.28 28.69 2.39
CA LYS A 226 -0.41 30.05 1.87
C LYS A 226 0.47 30.28 0.64
N ASP A 227 1.75 29.95 0.73
CA ASP A 227 2.73 30.17 -0.34
C ASP A 227 2.42 29.29 -1.58
N SER A 228 1.81 28.12 -1.37
CA SER A 228 1.34 27.20 -2.42
C SER A 228 -0.06 27.51 -2.96
N LYS A 229 -0.65 28.64 -2.57
CA LYS A 229 -2.02 29.08 -2.96
C LYS A 229 -3.12 28.07 -2.58
N LEU A 230 -2.91 27.33 -1.48
CA LEU A 230 -3.89 26.45 -0.86
C LEU A 230 -4.65 27.19 0.25
N LYS A 231 -5.78 26.63 0.68
CA LYS A 231 -6.45 27.09 1.90
C LYS A 231 -5.56 26.84 3.11
N MET A 232 -5.35 27.86 3.93
CA MET A 232 -4.50 27.80 5.13
C MET A 232 -5.24 27.11 6.29
N THR A 233 -5.51 25.82 6.15
CA THR A 233 -6.31 25.03 7.10
C THR A 233 -5.52 24.60 8.33
N GLY A 234 -4.18 24.54 8.25
CA GLY A 234 -3.36 23.90 9.30
C GLY A 234 -3.54 22.38 9.35
N ILE A 235 -4.14 21.80 8.30
CA ILE A 235 -4.35 20.36 8.16
C ILE A 235 -3.60 19.89 6.92
N ALA A 236 -2.67 18.95 7.08
CA ALA A 236 -1.97 18.32 5.97
C ALA A 236 -2.88 17.25 5.35
N ASP A 237 -3.76 17.71 4.48
CA ASP A 237 -4.68 16.90 3.67
C ASP A 237 -4.05 16.48 2.33
N SER A 238 -4.83 15.76 1.52
CA SER A 238 -4.34 15.26 0.24
C SER A 238 -3.88 16.37 -0.71
N GLU A 239 -4.49 17.56 -0.68
CA GLU A 239 -4.06 18.69 -1.52
C GLU A 239 -2.72 19.25 -1.04
N THR A 240 -2.56 19.37 0.28
CA THR A 240 -1.31 19.80 0.90
C THR A 240 -0.16 18.84 0.56
N TRP A 241 -0.38 17.53 0.68
CA TRP A 241 0.62 16.53 0.32
C TRP A 241 1.00 16.59 -1.15
N LYS A 242 0.03 16.72 -2.06
CA LYS A 242 0.30 16.90 -3.50
C LYS A 242 1.14 18.14 -3.78
N ALA A 243 0.91 19.25 -3.07
CA ALA A 243 1.72 20.45 -3.23
C ALA A 243 3.14 20.23 -2.68
N LEU A 244 3.30 19.51 -1.57
CA LEU A 244 4.59 19.07 -1.01
C LEU A 244 5.32 18.03 -1.88
N GLU A 245 4.76 17.64 -3.02
CA GLU A 245 5.39 16.69 -3.95
C GLU A 245 5.87 17.38 -5.24
N LYS A 246 5.34 18.57 -5.57
CA LYS A 246 5.79 19.32 -6.74
C LYS A 246 7.22 19.82 -6.49
N ILE A 247 8.12 19.43 -7.41
CA ILE A 247 9.51 19.88 -7.55
C ILE A 247 9.53 20.96 -8.62
#